data_AF-A0A2M7YQR9-F1
#
_entry.id   AF-A0A2M7YQR9-F1
#
_cell.length_a   1.000
_cell.length_b   1.000
_cell.length_c   1.000
_cell.angle_alpha   90.00
_cell.angle_beta   90.00
_cell.angle_gamma   90.00
#
_symmetry.space_group_name_H-M   'P 1'
#
loop_
_entity.id
_entity.type
_entity.pdbx_description
1 polymer ?
#
loop_
_entity_poly.entity_id
_entity_poly.type
_entity_poly.pdbx_seq_one_letter_code
_entity_poly.pdbx_strand_id
1 'polypeptide(L)'
;MRHRGLRWLLRHGHLDDEAVHIQDTPDHAGGWSVDASVTVPGWDRQGLERLVRYCARPPLSQERLGRLNQEQLVYHLRKPTADGRTELVLSPLELLDHLAQFVTPPRVHKHR
;
A
#
# COMPACT_ATOMS: atom_id res chain seq x y z
N MET A 1 18.76 8.25 -8.59
CA MET A 1 18.04 8.91 -7.47
C MET A 1 18.60 8.56 -6.09
N ARG A 2 19.11 7.32 -5.88
CA ARG A 2 19.71 6.77 -4.64
C ARG A 2 20.52 7.74 -3.76
N HIS A 3 21.63 8.29 -4.26
CA HIS A 3 22.52 9.11 -3.42
C HIS A 3 22.07 10.56 -3.17
N ARG A 4 21.11 11.09 -3.94
CA ARG A 4 20.73 12.52 -3.82
C ARG A 4 19.79 12.76 -2.64
N GLY A 5 18.90 11.81 -2.34
CA GLY A 5 17.95 11.91 -1.21
C GLY A 5 18.64 11.74 0.14
N LEU A 6 19.44 10.68 0.31
CA LEU A 6 20.18 10.42 1.55
C LEU A 6 21.17 11.55 1.90
N ARG A 7 21.91 12.06 0.90
CA ARG A 7 22.79 13.24 1.10
C ARG A 7 22.03 14.50 1.48
N TRP A 8 20.80 14.67 0.98
CA TRP A 8 19.97 15.81 1.36
C TRP A 8 19.54 15.69 2.83
N LEU A 9 19.08 14.51 3.26
CA LEU A 9 18.69 14.23 4.64
C LEU A 9 19.84 14.42 5.62
N LEU A 10 21.04 13.93 5.28
CA LEU A 10 22.27 14.17 6.05
C LEU A 10 22.58 15.66 6.16
N ARG A 11 22.58 16.37 5.02
CA ARG A 11 22.91 17.80 4.96
C ARG A 11 21.99 18.67 5.80
N HIS A 12 20.73 18.27 5.95
CA HIS A 12 19.73 19.00 6.72
C HIS A 12 19.54 18.46 8.14
N GLY A 13 20.39 17.53 8.59
CA GLY A 13 20.39 17.01 9.96
C GLY A 13 19.19 16.11 10.30
N HIS A 14 18.52 15.56 9.29
CA HIS A 14 17.40 14.64 9.49
C HIS A 14 17.86 13.19 9.74
N LEU A 15 19.08 12.87 9.35
CA LEU A 15 19.75 11.60 9.61
C LEU A 15 21.21 11.89 9.96
N ASP A 16 21.79 11.08 10.83
CA ASP A 16 23.22 11.05 11.08
C ASP A 16 23.93 10.12 10.07
N ASP A 17 25.27 10.17 10.05
CA ASP A 17 26.08 9.38 9.13
C ASP A 17 25.85 7.87 9.28
N GLU A 18 25.57 7.41 10.51
CA GLU A 18 25.29 6.00 10.79
C GLU A 18 23.95 5.56 10.18
N ALA A 19 22.89 6.34 10.39
CA ALA A 19 21.58 6.05 9.81
C ALA A 19 21.59 6.12 8.28
N VAL A 20 22.38 7.02 7.69
CA VAL A 20 22.58 7.07 6.24
C VAL A 20 23.30 5.83 5.73
N HIS A 21 24.33 5.36 6.45
CA HIS A 21 25.06 4.16 6.08
C HIS A 21 24.15 2.93 6.13
N ILE A 22 23.33 2.79 7.18
CA ILE A 22 22.33 1.73 7.32
C ILE A 22 21.32 1.80 6.17
N GLN A 23 20.79 2.97 5.84
CA GLN A 23 19.81 3.14 4.77
C GLN A 23 20.36 2.97 3.34
N ASP A 24 21.68 3.04 3.14
CA ASP A 24 22.34 2.76 1.85
C ASP A 24 22.73 1.28 1.70
N THR A 25 22.46 0.44 2.71
CA THR A 25 22.66 -1.01 2.63
C THR A 25 21.59 -1.69 1.77
N PRO A 26 21.92 -2.84 1.12
CA PRO A 26 20.95 -3.62 0.35
C PRO A 26 19.70 -4.05 1.13
N ASP A 27 19.82 -4.17 2.44
CA ASP A 27 18.75 -4.59 3.35
C ASP A 27 17.67 -3.50 3.53
N HIS A 28 17.98 -2.25 3.17
CA HIS A 28 17.09 -1.10 3.26
C HIS A 28 16.83 -0.58 1.86
N ALA A 29 15.73 -1.02 1.22
CA ALA A 29 15.43 -0.83 -0.21
C ALA A 29 15.39 0.63 -0.71
N GLY A 30 16.55 1.30 -0.78
CA GLY A 30 16.70 2.69 -1.17
C GLY A 30 16.15 3.71 -0.19
N GLY A 31 16.34 3.51 1.12
CA GLY A 31 15.88 4.44 2.17
C GLY A 31 14.50 4.12 2.76
N TRP A 32 13.97 2.94 2.49
CA TRP A 32 12.77 2.42 3.15
C TRP A 32 13.17 1.30 4.10
N SER A 33 12.71 1.35 5.36
CA SER A 33 12.79 0.22 6.28
C SER A 33 11.78 -0.83 5.83
N VAL A 34 12.22 -1.74 4.98
CA VAL A 34 11.43 -2.89 4.53
C VAL A 34 12.22 -4.14 4.87
N ASP A 35 11.53 -5.20 5.28
CA ASP A 35 12.16 -6.51 5.44
C ASP A 35 12.49 -7.06 4.04
N ALA A 36 13.75 -6.90 3.63
CA ALA A 36 14.26 -7.37 2.34
C ALA A 36 14.70 -8.84 2.36
N SER A 37 14.52 -9.56 3.47
CA SER A 37 14.90 -10.98 3.59
C SER A 37 14.16 -11.88 2.59
N VAL A 38 13.01 -11.43 2.08
CA VAL A 38 12.24 -12.12 1.04
C VAL A 38 12.45 -11.42 -0.30
N THR A 39 13.26 -12.03 -1.17
CA THR A 39 13.50 -11.55 -2.53
C THR A 39 13.03 -12.56 -3.56
N VAL A 40 12.35 -12.10 -4.61
CA VAL A 40 12.04 -12.91 -5.80
C VAL A 40 13.11 -12.67 -6.86
N PRO A 41 13.93 -13.68 -7.21
CA PRO A 41 14.97 -13.49 -8.21
C PRO A 41 14.36 -13.30 -9.60
N GLY A 42 14.98 -12.45 -10.43
CA GLY A 42 14.42 -12.07 -11.74
C GLY A 42 14.28 -13.23 -12.76
N TRP A 43 14.93 -14.36 -12.51
CA TRP A 43 14.80 -15.57 -13.33
C TRP A 43 13.64 -16.47 -12.88
N ASP A 44 13.11 -16.32 -11.66
CA ASP A 44 11.96 -17.09 -11.18
C ASP A 44 10.66 -16.50 -11.74
N ARG A 45 10.28 -16.98 -12.92
CA ARG A 45 9.06 -16.56 -13.61
C ARG A 45 7.80 -16.81 -12.78
N GLN A 46 7.77 -17.91 -12.01
CA GLN A 46 6.61 -18.25 -11.19
C GLN A 46 6.50 -17.34 -9.98
N GLY A 47 7.62 -17.04 -9.33
CA GLY A 47 7.70 -16.05 -8.25
C GLY A 47 7.26 -14.66 -8.72
N LEU A 48 7.76 -14.21 -9.87
CA LEU A 48 7.37 -12.91 -10.44
C LEU A 48 5.88 -12.87 -10.78
N GLU A 49 5.32 -13.94 -11.33
CA GLU A 49 3.89 -14.03 -11.61
C GLU A 49 3.05 -13.91 -10.33
N ARG A 50 3.45 -14.60 -9.25
CA ARG A 50 2.78 -14.48 -7.94
C ARG A 50 2.83 -13.04 -7.43
N LEU A 51 3.97 -12.37 -7.55
CA LEU A 51 4.13 -10.97 -7.15
C LEU A 51 3.21 -10.05 -7.96
N VAL A 52 3.15 -10.20 -9.29
CA VAL A 52 2.25 -9.41 -10.14
C VAL A 52 0.78 -9.67 -9.78
N ARG A 53 0.38 -10.92 -9.57
CA ARG A 53 -0.98 -11.28 -9.12
C ARG A 53 -1.30 -10.66 -7.76
N TYR A 54 -0.32 -10.61 -6.85
CA TYR A 54 -0.47 -9.97 -5.55
C TYR A 54 -0.67 -8.45 -5.71
N CYS A 55 0.16 -7.78 -6.50
CA CYS A 55 0.03 -6.34 -6.77
C CYS A 55 -1.29 -5.97 -7.46
N ALA A 56 -1.81 -6.86 -8.31
CA ALA A 56 -3.09 -6.69 -8.98
C ALA A 56 -4.30 -7.11 -8.12
N ARG A 57 -4.07 -7.67 -6.92
CA ARG A 57 -5.16 -8.10 -6.05
C ARG A 57 -5.94 -6.87 -5.57
N PRO A 58 -7.27 -6.82 -5.77
CA PRO A 58 -8.06 -5.71 -5.27
C PRO A 58 -8.02 -5.65 -3.73
N PRO A 59 -8.08 -4.45 -3.14
CA PRO A 59 -8.10 -4.27 -1.68
C PRO A 59 -9.39 -4.78 -1.02
N LEU A 60 -10.38 -5.20 -1.82
CA LEU A 60 -11.67 -5.71 -1.38
C LEU A 60 -12.02 -7.03 -2.08
N SER A 61 -12.81 -7.88 -1.42
CA SER A 61 -13.34 -9.11 -2.03
C SER A 61 -14.36 -8.79 -3.12
N GLN A 62 -14.06 -9.16 -4.36
CA GLN A 62 -14.96 -8.95 -5.50
C GLN A 62 -16.27 -9.76 -5.37
N GLU A 63 -16.21 -10.96 -4.77
CA GLU A 63 -17.39 -11.81 -4.55
C GLU A 63 -18.46 -11.15 -3.67
N ARG A 64 -18.06 -10.16 -2.85
CA ARG A 64 -18.95 -9.42 -1.95
C ARG A 64 -19.40 -8.07 -2.50
N LEU A 65 -18.90 -7.66 -3.65
CA LEU A 65 -19.27 -6.42 -4.32
C LEU A 65 -20.29 -6.74 -5.43
N GLY A 66 -21.52 -6.28 -5.23
CA GLY A 66 -22.60 -6.37 -6.20
C GLY A 66 -22.98 -5.00 -6.78
N ARG A 67 -23.72 -5.04 -7.88
CA ARG A 67 -24.38 -3.85 -8.44
C ARG A 67 -25.87 -3.93 -8.14
N LEU A 68 -26.40 -2.91 -7.47
CA LEU A 68 -27.82 -2.84 -7.15
C LEU A 68 -28.62 -2.28 -8.33
N ASN A 69 -28.10 -1.22 -8.95
CA ASN A 69 -28.68 -0.58 -10.14
C ASN A 69 -27.60 0.22 -10.92
N GLN A 70 -28.01 1.09 -11.84
CA GLN A 70 -27.06 1.88 -12.64
C GLN A 70 -26.19 2.82 -11.79
N GLU A 71 -26.70 3.33 -10.68
CA GLU A 71 -26.08 4.37 -9.87
C GLU A 71 -25.49 3.84 -8.55
N GLN A 72 -25.90 2.64 -8.11
CA GLN A 72 -25.57 2.11 -6.80
C GLN A 72 -24.93 0.73 -6.85
N LEU A 73 -23.94 0.56 -5.99
CA LEU A 73 -23.26 -0.67 -5.65
C LEU A 73 -23.68 -1.11 -4.24
N VAL A 74 -23.64 -2.42 -4.00
CA VAL A 74 -23.82 -3.01 -2.68
C VAL A 74 -22.58 -3.81 -2.31
N TYR A 75 -22.09 -3.64 -1.08
CA TYR A 75 -20.99 -4.42 -0.54
C TYR A 75 -21.45 -5.16 0.72
N HIS A 76 -21.52 -6.49 0.64
CA HIS A 76 -21.90 -7.31 1.79
C HIS A 76 -20.74 -7.37 2.77
N LEU A 77 -20.97 -7.13 4.06
CA LEU A 77 -20.00 -7.16 5.14
C LEU A 77 -19.77 -8.59 5.66
N ARG A 78 -18.52 -8.96 5.96
CA ARG A 78 -18.19 -10.28 6.53
C ARG A 78 -18.77 -10.45 7.93
N LYS A 79 -18.87 -9.34 8.67
CA LYS A 79 -19.44 -9.26 10.00
C LYS A 79 -20.35 -8.03 10.07
N PRO A 80 -21.46 -8.08 10.83
CA PRO A 80 -22.30 -6.92 11.04
C PRO A 80 -21.52 -5.77 11.69
N THR A 81 -21.92 -4.53 11.44
CA THR A 81 -21.47 -3.36 12.21
C THR A 81 -22.04 -3.39 13.63
N ALA A 82 -21.60 -2.48 14.50
CA ALA A 82 -22.18 -2.30 15.84
C ALA A 82 -23.72 -2.10 15.78
N ASP A 83 -24.19 -1.36 14.77
CA ASP A 83 -25.63 -1.12 14.54
C ASP A 83 -26.35 -2.26 13.80
N GLY A 84 -25.71 -3.42 13.62
CA GLY A 84 -26.30 -4.60 12.98
C GLY A 84 -26.33 -4.58 11.44
N ARG A 85 -25.83 -3.53 10.78
CA ARG A 85 -25.79 -3.46 9.31
C ARG A 85 -24.86 -4.53 8.74
N THR A 86 -25.34 -5.27 7.76
CA THR A 86 -24.57 -6.30 7.06
C THR A 86 -24.16 -5.88 5.65
N GLU A 87 -24.56 -4.69 5.19
CA GLU A 87 -24.34 -4.22 3.83
C GLU A 87 -24.02 -2.73 3.81
N LEU A 88 -23.21 -2.32 2.83
CA LEU A 88 -22.95 -0.93 2.48
C LEU A 88 -23.50 -0.67 1.09
N VAL A 89 -24.36 0.35 0.95
CA VAL A 89 -24.84 0.81 -0.36
C VAL A 89 -24.15 2.12 -0.66
N LEU A 90 -23.45 2.17 -1.80
CA LEU A 90 -22.57 3.27 -2.19
C LEU A 90 -22.72 3.52 -3.69
N SER A 91 -22.62 4.77 -4.12
CA SER A 91 -22.32 5.06 -5.53
C SER A 91 -20.90 4.60 -5.89
N PRO A 92 -20.60 4.39 -7.19
CA PRO A 92 -19.24 4.11 -7.63
C PRO A 92 -18.21 5.14 -7.19
N LEU A 93 -18.59 6.43 -7.12
CA LEU A 93 -17.68 7.50 -6.69
C LEU A 93 -17.44 7.49 -5.19
N GLU A 94 -18.45 7.23 -4.36
CA GLU A 94 -18.27 7.08 -2.91
C GLU A 94 -17.33 5.92 -2.59
N LEU A 95 -17.48 4.79 -3.29
CA LEU A 95 -16.56 3.65 -3.13
C LEU A 95 -15.12 4.06 -3.41
N LEU A 96 -14.87 4.81 -4.50
CA LEU A 96 -13.54 5.30 -4.84
C LEU A 96 -13.00 6.29 -3.81
N ASP A 97 -13.84 7.19 -3.30
CA ASP A 97 -13.45 8.15 -2.26
C ASP A 97 -13.01 7.43 -0.98
N HIS A 98 -13.79 6.45 -0.51
CA HIS A 98 -13.43 5.63 0.64
C HIS A 98 -12.12 4.85 0.42
N LEU A 99 -11.88 4.33 -0.79
CA LEU A 99 -10.62 3.65 -1.10
C LEU A 99 -9.43 4.63 -1.13
N ALA A 100 -9.63 5.84 -1.64
CA ALA A 100 -8.59 6.87 -1.71
C ALA A 100 -8.09 7.29 -0.32
N GLN A 101 -8.94 7.23 0.71
CA GLN A 101 -8.56 7.53 2.09
C GLN A 101 -7.46 6.61 2.65
N PHE A 102 -7.29 5.41 2.10
CA PHE A 102 -6.21 4.49 2.50
C PHE A 102 -4.87 4.82 1.83
N VAL A 103 -4.87 5.63 0.77
CA VAL A 103 -3.64 6.11 0.14
C VAL A 103 -3.08 7.25 0.97
N THR A 104 -1.85 7.10 1.44
CA THR A 104 -1.21 8.15 2.25
C THR A 104 -1.02 9.40 1.39
N PRO A 105 -1.40 10.61 1.86
CA PRO A 105 -1.20 11.82 1.09
C PRO A 105 0.27 11.97 0.70
N PRO A 106 0.55 12.42 -0.53
CA PRO A 106 1.91 12.59 -0.97
C PRO A 106 2.66 13.51 -0.01
N ARG A 107 3.92 13.15 0.31
CA ARG A 107 4.84 13.88 1.20
C ARG A 107 4.52 13.80 2.70
N VAL A 108 3.50 13.07 3.11
CA VAL A 108 3.23 12.79 4.53
C VAL A 108 3.82 11.40 4.86
N HIS A 109 5.08 11.37 5.30
CA HIS A 109 5.68 10.12 5.78
C HIS A 109 5.14 9.83 7.19
N LYS A 110 4.51 8.68 7.39
CA LYS A 110 4.14 8.20 8.73
C LYS A 110 5.39 7.60 9.40
N HIS A 111 6.31 8.46 9.83
CA HIS A 111 7.35 8.08 10.78
C HIS A 111 6.91 8.52 12.18
N ARG A 112 6.64 7.54 13.05
CA ARG A 112 6.70 7.69 14.50
C ARG A 112 7.29 6.41 15.07
#